data_AF-A5E3H1-F1
#
_entry.id   AF-A5E3H1-F1
#
_cell.length_a   1.000
_cell.length_b   1.000
_cell.length_c   1.000
_cell.angle_alpha   90.00
_cell.angle_beta   90.00
_cell.angle_gamma   90.00
#
_symmetry.space_group_name_H-M   'P 1'
#
loop_
_entity.id
_entity.type
_entity.pdbx_description
1 polymer ?
#
loop_
_entity_poly.entity_id
_entity_poly.type
_entity_poly.pdbx_seq_one_letter_code
_entity_poly.pdbx_strand_id
1 'polypeptide(L)'
;MTMGEFSSRLSLLQAFRNHAKTLQNSKITVDALSNCIDFYVQFGSTIAEKLSAGRALLQKEISEVILLASWKDVNIDALKQSARKSHTALFKIVRKYRLRLSEPVQPLVETGLSLETLNKSAHVNKLHRIEQSVPIMEGAKLADISSRHKDLRDYKT
;
A
#
# COMPACT_ATOMS: atom_id res chain seq x y z
N MET A 1 3.86 -10.25 -13.22
CA MET A 1 3.49 -9.37 -12.08
C MET A 1 4.76 -9.00 -11.32
N THR A 2 5.03 -7.71 -11.15
CA THR A 2 6.23 -7.20 -10.48
C THR A 2 5.93 -6.85 -9.02
N MET A 3 6.97 -6.81 -8.17
CA MET A 3 6.83 -6.47 -6.74
C MET A 3 6.19 -5.10 -6.53
N GLY A 4 6.53 -4.11 -7.37
CA GLY A 4 5.98 -2.75 -7.28
C GLY A 4 4.52 -2.62 -7.68
N GLU A 5 4.02 -3.48 -8.58
CA GLU A 5 2.64 -3.43 -9.07
C GLU A 5 1.67 -4.31 -8.26
N PHE A 6 2.20 -5.19 -7.41
CA PHE A 6 1.44 -6.22 -6.70
C PHE A 6 0.26 -5.64 -5.91
N SER A 7 0.51 -4.63 -5.08
CA SER A 7 -0.52 -3.99 -4.25
C SER A 7 -1.60 -3.31 -5.09
N SER A 8 -1.21 -2.56 -6.12
CA SER A 8 -2.15 -1.88 -7.03
C SER A 8 -3.03 -2.88 -7.78
N ARG A 9 -2.47 -4.00 -8.24
CA ARG A 9 -3.23 -5.07 -8.91
C ARG A 9 -4.21 -5.76 -7.97
N LEU A 10 -3.82 -5.99 -6.72
CA LEU A 10 -4.69 -6.59 -5.71
C LEU A 10 -5.87 -5.65 -5.36
N SER A 11 -5.58 -4.35 -5.20
CA SER A 11 -6.61 -3.32 -4.98
C SER A 11 -7.59 -3.23 -6.16
N LEU A 12 -7.07 -3.32 -7.40
CA LEU A 12 -7.91 -3.36 -8.60
C LEU A 12 -8.83 -4.60 -8.61
N LEU A 13 -8.33 -5.77 -8.23
CA LEU A 13 -9.15 -6.98 -8.13
C LEU A 13 -10.23 -6.86 -7.05
N GLN A 14 -9.92 -6.23 -5.92
CA GLN A 14 -10.91 -5.95 -4.87
C GLN A 14 -12.01 -5.00 -5.36
N ALA A 15 -11.63 -3.93 -6.08
CA ALA A 15 -12.59 -3.03 -6.70
C ALA A 15 -13.48 -3.76 -7.71
N PHE A 16 -12.91 -4.64 -8.54
CA PHE A 16 -13.65 -5.44 -9.49
C PHE A 16 -14.60 -6.44 -8.81
N ARG A 17 -14.17 -7.10 -7.73
CA ARG A 17 -15.04 -7.94 -6.89
C ARG A 17 -16.23 -7.14 -6.35
N ASN A 18 -15.99 -5.92 -5.86
CA ASN A 18 -17.05 -5.08 -5.33
C ASN A 18 -18.04 -4.63 -6.42
N HIS A 19 -17.55 -4.31 -7.61
CA HIS A 19 -18.40 -4.02 -8.76
C HIS A 19 -19.20 -5.25 -9.21
N ALA A 20 -18.58 -6.44 -9.24
CA ALA A 20 -19.28 -7.67 -9.58
C ALA A 20 -20.45 -7.96 -8.62
N LYS A 21 -20.33 -7.63 -7.33
CA LYS A 21 -21.43 -7.76 -6.36
C LYS A 21 -22.67 -6.91 -6.71
N THR A 22 -22.53 -5.83 -7.47
CA THR A 22 -23.66 -4.99 -7.88
C THR A 22 -24.38 -5.51 -9.12
N LEU A 23 -23.78 -6.48 -9.83
CA LEU A 23 -24.37 -7.09 -11.02
C LEU A 23 -25.29 -8.26 -10.65
N GLN A 24 -26.36 -8.45 -11.42
CA GLN A 24 -27.25 -9.61 -11.25
C GLN A 24 -26.56 -10.90 -11.74
N ASN A 25 -26.84 -12.04 -11.10
CA ASN A 25 -26.34 -13.37 -11.45
C ASN A 25 -24.80 -13.54 -11.44
N SER A 26 -24.07 -12.71 -10.69
CA SER A 26 -22.60 -12.71 -10.66
C SER A 26 -21.96 -13.54 -9.53
N LYS A 27 -22.76 -14.34 -8.79
CA LYS A 27 -22.31 -15.04 -7.57
C LYS A 27 -21.05 -15.88 -7.80
N ILE A 28 -21.03 -16.68 -8.87
CA ILE A 28 -19.87 -17.52 -9.23
C ILE A 28 -18.62 -16.67 -9.46
N THR A 29 -18.76 -15.53 -10.16
CA THR A 29 -17.65 -14.61 -10.43
C THR A 29 -17.13 -13.97 -9.14
N VAL A 30 -18.04 -13.55 -8.24
CA VAL A 30 -17.66 -12.97 -6.94
C VAL A 30 -16.92 -14.00 -6.08
N ASP A 31 -17.39 -15.25 -6.05
CA ASP A 31 -16.75 -16.32 -5.28
C ASP A 31 -15.37 -16.67 -5.85
N ALA A 32 -15.24 -16.80 -7.17
CA ALA A 32 -13.96 -17.03 -7.83
C ALA A 32 -12.96 -15.90 -7.55
N LEU A 33 -13.39 -14.63 -7.67
CA LEU A 33 -12.55 -13.47 -7.35
C LEU A 33 -12.15 -13.43 -5.88
N SER A 34 -13.07 -13.79 -4.97
CA SER A 34 -12.78 -13.85 -3.53
C SER A 34 -11.68 -14.86 -3.24
N ASN A 35 -11.79 -16.08 -3.78
CA ASN A 35 -10.78 -17.12 -3.61
C ASN A 35 -9.41 -16.70 -4.18
N CYS A 36 -9.39 -16.08 -5.36
CA CYS A 36 -8.15 -15.57 -5.94
C CYS A 36 -7.52 -14.47 -5.06
N ILE A 37 -8.31 -13.51 -4.58
CA ILE A 37 -7.82 -12.43 -3.71
C ILE A 37 -7.28 -13.01 -2.41
N ASP A 38 -8.02 -13.91 -1.76
CA ASP A 38 -7.63 -14.52 -0.49
C ASP A 38 -6.31 -15.30 -0.61
N PHE A 39 -6.11 -16.00 -1.74
CA PHE A 39 -4.85 -16.69 -2.05
C PHE A 39 -3.67 -15.73 -2.27
N TYR A 40 -3.87 -14.53 -2.84
CA TYR A 40 -2.76 -13.60 -3.06
C TYR A 40 -2.49 -12.68 -1.86
N VAL A 41 -3.50 -12.33 -1.07
CA VAL A 41 -3.36 -11.47 0.14
C VAL A 41 -2.33 -12.04 1.12
N GLN A 42 -2.27 -13.36 1.27
CA GLN A 42 -1.31 -14.04 2.16
C GLN A 42 0.17 -13.78 1.81
N PHE A 43 0.49 -13.44 0.56
CA PHE A 43 1.85 -13.07 0.15
C PHE A 43 2.15 -11.58 0.37
N GLY A 44 1.13 -10.76 0.63
CA GLY A 44 1.24 -9.31 0.74
C GLY A 44 2.23 -8.85 1.81
N SER A 45 2.22 -9.50 2.98
CA SER A 45 3.15 -9.16 4.08
C SER A 45 4.60 -9.44 3.70
N THR A 46 4.90 -10.61 3.14
CA THR A 46 6.26 -11.00 2.72
C THR A 46 6.79 -10.07 1.63
N ILE A 47 5.93 -9.73 0.65
CA ILE A 47 6.28 -8.81 -0.44
C ILE A 47 6.58 -7.41 0.12
N ALA A 48 5.74 -6.92 1.04
CA ALA A 48 5.92 -5.63 1.69
C ALA A 48 7.19 -5.58 2.56
N GLU A 49 7.45 -6.63 3.35
CA GLU A 49 8.66 -6.78 4.16
C GLU A 49 9.92 -6.75 3.27
N LYS A 50 9.97 -7.56 2.20
CA LYS A 50 11.10 -7.59 1.25
C LYS A 50 11.33 -6.23 0.58
N LEU A 51 10.26 -5.53 0.18
CA LEU A 51 10.35 -4.21 -0.43
C LEU A 51 10.81 -3.14 0.58
N SER A 52 10.33 -3.22 1.83
CA SER A 52 10.72 -2.29 2.90
C SER A 52 12.20 -2.44 3.28
N ALA A 53 12.70 -3.67 3.38
CA ALA A 53 14.10 -3.96 3.64
C ALA A 53 15.00 -3.43 2.50
N GLY A 54 14.61 -3.67 1.24
CA GLY A 54 15.32 -3.12 0.09
C GLY A 54 15.33 -1.59 0.06
N ARG A 55 14.22 -0.95 0.43
CA ARG A 55 14.13 0.52 0.53
C ARG A 55 15.03 1.07 1.63
N ALA A 56 15.08 0.42 2.79
CA ALA A 56 15.92 0.84 3.91
C ALA A 56 17.42 0.84 3.55
N LEU A 57 17.88 -0.20 2.85
CA LEU A 57 19.26 -0.28 2.35
C LEU A 57 19.59 0.88 1.40
N LEU A 58 18.71 1.17 0.45
CA LEU A 58 18.93 2.28 -0.49
C LEU A 58 18.83 3.65 0.19
N GLN A 59 17.96 3.80 1.19
CA GLN A 59 17.85 5.03 1.99
C GLN A 59 19.16 5.33 2.74
N LYS A 60 19.84 4.28 3.22
CA LYS A 60 21.17 4.42 3.82
C LYS A 60 22.20 4.90 2.80
N GLU A 61 22.24 4.29 1.61
CA GLU A 61 23.15 4.73 0.52
C GLU A 61 22.90 6.21 0.15
N ILE A 62 21.64 6.66 0.12
CA ILE A 62 21.29 8.07 -0.13
C ILE A 62 21.85 8.97 0.97
N SER A 63 21.70 8.56 2.23
CA SER A 63 22.16 9.33 3.38
C SER A 63 23.69 9.50 3.36
N GLU A 64 24.42 8.47 2.95
CA GLU A 64 25.88 8.52 2.76
C GLU A 64 26.27 9.51 1.64
N VAL A 65 25.54 9.50 0.51
CA VAL A 65 25.75 10.48 -0.57
C VAL A 65 25.50 11.91 -0.08
N ILE A 66 24.43 12.13 0.68
CA ILE A 66 24.11 13.44 1.27
C ILE A 66 25.20 13.88 2.24
N LEU A 67 25.70 12.97 3.08
CA LEU A 67 26.76 13.25 4.04
C LEU A 67 28.07 13.64 3.35
N LEU A 68 28.48 12.89 2.32
CA LEU A 68 29.66 13.21 1.51
C LEU A 68 29.50 14.50 0.72
N ALA A 69 28.27 14.83 0.34
CA ALA A 69 27.94 16.09 -0.31
C ALA A 69 27.80 17.25 0.68
N SER A 70 27.72 17.01 2.00
CA SER A 70 27.56 18.06 3.00
C SER A 70 28.87 18.87 3.13
N TRP A 71 28.76 20.19 2.95
CA TRP A 71 29.81 21.01 2.39
C TRP A 71 30.85 21.44 3.44
N LYS A 72 32.14 21.15 3.15
CA LYS A 72 33.31 21.85 3.72
C LYS A 72 34.22 22.48 2.65
N ASP A 73 34.00 22.16 1.38
CA ASP A 73 34.84 22.63 0.27
C ASP A 73 34.40 24.02 -0.22
N VAL A 74 35.33 24.96 -0.30
CA VAL A 74 35.10 26.34 -0.80
C VAL A 74 35.50 26.49 -2.28
N ASN A 75 36.29 25.54 -2.83
CA ASN A 75 36.82 25.62 -4.19
C ASN A 75 35.77 25.34 -5.27
N ILE A 76 35.60 26.26 -6.24
CA ILE A 76 34.58 26.18 -7.31
C ILE A 76 34.72 24.90 -8.14
N ASP A 77 35.94 24.48 -8.47
CA ASP A 77 36.14 23.26 -9.26
C ASP A 77 35.84 21.99 -8.46
N ALA A 78 36.13 22.00 -7.15
CA ALA A 78 35.75 20.91 -6.25
C ALA A 78 34.22 20.80 -6.14
N LEU A 79 33.51 21.93 -6.06
CA LEU A 79 32.05 21.96 -6.03
C LEU A 79 31.41 21.37 -7.29
N LYS A 80 31.93 21.76 -8.48
CA LYS A 80 31.46 21.19 -9.75
C LYS A 80 31.66 19.68 -9.80
N GLN A 81 32.81 19.19 -9.36
CA GLN A 81 33.09 17.76 -9.32
C GLN A 81 32.21 17.02 -8.32
N SER A 82 32.03 17.58 -7.11
CA SER A 82 31.15 17.02 -6.07
C SER A 82 29.71 16.89 -6.59
N ALA A 83 29.16 17.93 -7.22
CA ALA A 83 27.82 17.89 -7.81
C ALA A 83 27.67 16.78 -8.86
N ARG A 84 28.64 16.64 -9.77
CA ARG A 84 28.63 15.58 -10.81
C ARG A 84 28.69 14.18 -10.20
N LYS A 85 29.52 14.00 -9.16
CA LYS A 85 29.64 12.73 -8.43
C LYS A 85 28.33 12.37 -7.73
N SER A 86 27.74 13.30 -6.98
CA SER A 86 26.48 13.10 -6.27
C SER A 86 25.32 12.78 -7.22
N HIS A 87 25.19 13.51 -8.33
CA HIS A 87 24.18 13.21 -9.35
C HIS A 87 24.31 11.78 -9.90
N THR A 88 25.53 11.38 -10.27
CA THR A 88 25.80 10.04 -10.80
C THR A 88 25.51 8.94 -9.77
N ALA A 89 25.87 9.18 -8.50
CA ALA A 89 25.59 8.26 -7.40
C ALA A 89 24.08 8.10 -7.16
N LEU A 90 23.34 9.20 -7.05
CA LEU A 90 21.88 9.20 -6.89
C LEU A 90 21.19 8.49 -8.07
N PHE A 91 21.63 8.74 -9.31
CA PHE A 91 21.08 8.06 -10.49
C PHE A 91 21.26 6.53 -10.42
N LYS A 92 22.42 6.06 -9.97
CA LYS A 92 22.66 4.62 -9.74
C LYS A 92 21.72 4.05 -8.68
N ILE A 93 21.49 4.77 -7.59
CA ILE A 93 20.56 4.35 -6.53
C ILE A 93 19.13 4.25 -7.06
N VAL A 94 18.65 5.25 -7.80
CA VAL A 94 17.32 5.22 -8.43
C VAL A 94 17.20 4.03 -9.39
N ARG A 95 18.24 3.73 -10.17
CA ARG A 95 18.26 2.56 -11.05
C ARG A 95 18.17 1.26 -10.25
N LYS A 96 18.92 1.12 -9.15
CA LYS A 96 18.81 -0.05 -8.24
C LYS A 96 17.38 -0.18 -7.70
N TYR A 97 16.75 0.92 -7.28
CA TYR A 97 15.38 0.90 -6.78
C TYR A 97 14.38 0.44 -7.85
N ARG A 98 14.50 0.95 -9.09
CA ARG A 98 13.66 0.50 -10.21
C ARG A 98 13.82 -1.00 -10.48
N LEU A 99 15.04 -1.52 -10.46
CA LEU A 99 15.29 -2.96 -10.63
C LEU A 99 14.60 -3.79 -9.54
N ARG A 100 14.61 -3.33 -8.28
CA ARG A 100 13.90 -3.99 -7.19
C ARG A 100 12.39 -3.96 -7.38
N LEU A 101 11.83 -2.84 -7.83
CA LEU A 101 10.39 -2.75 -8.13
C LEU A 101 9.98 -3.66 -9.29
N SER A 102 10.86 -3.83 -10.28
CA SER A 102 10.66 -4.70 -11.44
C SER A 102 10.93 -6.18 -11.18
N GLU A 103 11.38 -6.57 -9.98
CA GLU A 103 11.61 -7.97 -9.62
C GLU A 103 10.30 -8.78 -9.74
N PRO A 104 10.32 -9.98 -10.33
CA PRO A 104 9.12 -10.80 -10.48
C PRO A 104 8.65 -11.35 -9.13
N VAL A 105 7.33 -11.39 -8.93
CA VAL A 105 6.70 -11.97 -7.72
C VAL A 105 6.64 -13.50 -7.79
N GLN A 106 6.71 -14.07 -8.99
CA GLN A 106 6.53 -15.50 -9.25
C GLN A 106 7.45 -16.41 -8.40
N PRO A 107 8.76 -16.16 -8.27
CA PRO A 107 9.64 -17.01 -7.46
C PRO A 107 9.24 -17.05 -5.99
N LEU A 108 8.68 -15.95 -5.47
CA LEU A 108 8.22 -15.87 -4.08
C LEU A 108 6.97 -16.72 -3.86
N VAL A 109 6.09 -16.80 -4.87
CA VAL A 109 4.90 -17.66 -4.82
C VAL A 109 5.29 -19.14 -4.94
N GLU A 110 6.23 -19.47 -5.81
CA GLU A 110 6.74 -20.84 -6.01
C GLU A 110 7.46 -21.39 -4.77
N THR A 111 8.15 -20.53 -4.03
CA THR A 111 8.85 -20.91 -2.78
C THR A 111 7.86 -21.28 -1.66
N GLY A 112 6.59 -20.87 -1.79
CA GLY A 112 5.56 -21.12 -0.79
C GLY A 112 5.66 -20.21 0.44
N LEU A 113 4.67 -20.34 1.33
CA LEU A 113 4.61 -19.57 2.58
C LEU A 113 5.06 -20.45 3.75
N SER A 114 5.89 -19.88 4.62
CA SER A 114 6.16 -20.46 5.94
C SER A 114 4.91 -20.38 6.82
N LEU A 115 4.78 -21.32 7.77
CA LEU A 115 3.68 -21.35 8.75
C LEU A 115 3.57 -20.03 9.55
N GLU A 116 4.69 -19.34 9.80
CA GLU A 116 4.69 -18.04 10.47
C GLU A 116 3.99 -16.94 9.65
N THR A 117 4.15 -16.98 8.33
CA THR A 117 3.52 -16.02 7.42
C THR A 117 2.01 -16.26 7.31
N LEU A 118 1.58 -17.52 7.35
CA LEU A 118 0.16 -17.90 7.37
C LEU A 118 -0.56 -17.39 8.63
N ASN A 119 0.10 -17.43 9.79
CA ASN A 119 -0.46 -16.88 11.02
C ASN A 119 -0.62 -15.35 10.97
N LYS A 120 0.35 -14.64 10.38
CA LYS A 120 0.26 -13.18 10.16
C LYS A 120 -0.90 -12.83 9.21
N SER A 121 -1.06 -13.56 8.12
CA SER A 121 -2.13 -13.31 7.15
C SER A 121 -3.52 -13.66 7.69
N ALA A 122 -3.65 -14.71 8.50
CA ALA A 122 -4.91 -15.08 9.15
C ALA A 122 -5.42 -13.97 10.09
N HIS A 123 -4.53 -13.28 10.80
CA HIS A 123 -4.90 -12.13 11.63
C HIS A 123 -5.39 -10.94 10.80
N VAL A 124 -4.71 -10.63 9.69
CA VAL A 124 -5.09 -9.53 8.77
C VAL A 124 -6.43 -9.83 8.07
N ASN A 125 -6.65 -11.07 7.64
CA ASN A 125 -7.92 -11.50 7.05
C ASN A 125 -9.08 -11.41 8.05
N LYS A 126 -8.83 -11.69 9.34
CA LYS A 126 -9.82 -11.51 10.39
C LYS A 126 -10.23 -10.05 10.55
N LEU A 127 -9.28 -9.11 10.50
CA LEU A 127 -9.54 -7.66 10.57
C LEU A 127 -10.29 -7.15 9.34
N HIS A 128 -9.91 -7.57 8.13
CA HIS A 128 -10.58 -7.17 6.90
C HIS A 128 -12.03 -7.68 6.82
N ARG A 129 -12.31 -8.87 7.36
CA ARG A 129 -13.67 -9.42 7.47
C ARG A 129 -14.55 -8.62 8.45
N ILE A 130 -13.96 -8.03 9.49
CA ILE A 130 -14.66 -7.17 10.44
C ILE A 130 -15.03 -5.83 9.76
N GLU A 131 -14.11 -5.23 9.00
CA GLU A 131 -14.41 -3.99 8.23
C GLU A 131 -15.51 -4.20 7.17
N GLN A 132 -15.52 -5.36 6.50
CA GLN A 132 -16.58 -5.70 5.54
C GLN A 132 -17.92 -6.12 6.18
N SER A 133 -17.93 -6.38 7.49
CA SER A 133 -19.16 -6.69 8.26
C SER A 133 -19.83 -5.47 8.87
N VAL A 134 -19.22 -4.29 8.82
CA VAL A 134 -19.91 -3.06 9.22
C VAL A 134 -20.98 -2.77 8.17
N PRO A 135 -22.28 -2.81 8.52
CA PRO A 135 -23.30 -2.39 7.58
C PRO A 135 -23.04 -0.94 7.23
N ILE A 136 -22.99 -0.64 5.93
CA ILE A 136 -23.11 0.74 5.45
C ILE A 136 -24.46 1.22 6.00
N MET A 137 -24.43 2.04 7.05
CA MET A 137 -25.61 2.75 7.55
C MET A 137 -26.05 3.70 6.45
N GLU A 138 -26.91 3.18 5.59
CA GLU A 138 -27.58 3.89 4.51
C GLU A 138 -28.46 4.98 5.12
N GLY A 139 -28.12 6.24 4.83
CA GLY A 139 -29.07 7.33 4.55
C GLY A 139 -30.09 7.78 5.62
N ALA A 140 -30.22 7.18 6.79
CA ALA A 140 -31.34 7.44 7.69
C ALA A 140 -30.91 7.91 9.09
N LYS A 141 -30.30 9.10 9.20
CA LYS A 141 -30.32 9.86 10.47
C LYS A 141 -30.11 11.38 10.37
N LEU A 142 -30.37 11.98 9.22
CA LEU A 142 -30.39 13.44 9.07
C LEU A 142 -31.80 14.05 9.21
N ALA A 143 -32.86 13.24 9.28
CA ALA A 143 -34.23 13.73 9.50
C ALA A 143 -34.60 13.92 10.98
N ASP A 144 -33.89 13.29 11.91
CA ASP A 144 -34.28 13.24 13.34
C ASP A 144 -33.63 14.34 14.20
N ILE A 145 -32.75 15.17 13.61
CA ILE A 145 -32.08 16.28 14.30
C ILE A 145 -32.81 17.61 14.05
N SER A 146 -33.59 17.71 12.95
CA SER A 146 -34.31 18.94 12.59
C SER A 146 -35.57 19.17 13.45
N SER A 147 -36.15 18.12 14.04
CA SER A 147 -37.36 18.24 14.88
C SER A 147 -37.10 18.57 16.34
N ARG A 148 -35.84 18.55 16.81
CA ARG A 148 -35.48 18.86 18.21
C ARG A 148 -35.05 20.30 18.47
N HIS A 149 -34.93 21.13 17.43
CA HIS A 149 -34.43 22.50 17.55
C HIS A 149 -35.53 23.58 17.40
N LYS A 150 -36.81 23.22 17.50
CA LYS A 150 -37.94 24.17 17.44
C LYS A 150 -38.60 24.47 18.79
N ASP A 151 -38.34 23.70 19.85
CA ASP A 151 -39.07 23.86 21.13
C ASP A 151 -38.35 24.70 22.20
N LEU A 152 -37.36 25.51 21.82
CA LEU A 152 -36.61 26.36 22.77
C LEU A 152 -36.66 27.86 22.43
N ARG A 153 -37.66 28.31 21.65
CA ARG A 153 -37.85 29.72 21.29
C ARG A 153 -39.11 30.40 21.85
N ASP A 154 -39.82 29.77 22.79
CA ASP A 154 -41.06 30.32 23.35
C ASP A 154 -41.03 30.59 24.87
N TYR A 155 -39.89 30.99 25.43
CA TYR A 155 -39.85 31.62 26.76
C TYR A 155 -38.85 32.77 26.81
N LYS A 156 -39.26 33.93 26.27
CA LYS A 156 -38.76 35.23 26.72
C LYS A 156 -39.83 36.29 26.51
N THR A 157 -40.63 36.51 27.55
CA THR A 157 -41.28 37.80 27.85
C THR A 157 -40.96 38.08 29.31
#